data_AF-A0A168EKI5-F1
#
_entry.id   AF-A0A168EKI5-F1
#
_cell.length_a   1.000
_cell.length_b   1.000
_cell.length_c   1.000
_cell.angle_alpha   90.00
_cell.angle_beta   90.00
_cell.angle_gamma   90.00
#
_symmetry.space_group_name_H-M   'P 1'
#
loop_
_entity.id
_entity.type
_entity.pdbx_description
1 polymer ?
#
loop_
_entity_poly.entity_id
_entity_poly.type
_entity_poly.pdbx_seq_one_letter_code
_entity_poly.pdbx_strand_id
1 'polypeptide(L)'
;MVDLKMDLDAVRTLGERLGVVADEFENAGVRSDRIADAVGHEGLAGVVRDFTSSWDDTRTKMTQNLRLLADSSTQVAQAFTDVDADLARGIQGDGSTAPAAAAGPGGAV
;
A
#
# COMPACT_ATOMS: atom_id res chain seq x y z
N MET A 1 3.14 -13.46 -24.20
CA MET A 1 3.15 -12.36 -23.21
C MET A 1 1.74 -12.28 -22.66
N VAL A 2 1.54 -12.57 -21.39
CA VAL A 2 0.21 -12.44 -20.75
C VAL A 2 -0.14 -10.96 -20.77
N ASP A 3 -1.29 -10.60 -21.35
CA ASP A 3 -1.87 -9.26 -21.29
C ASP A 3 -2.35 -9.02 -19.86
N LEU A 4 -1.43 -8.55 -19.01
CA LEU A 4 -1.72 -8.24 -17.62
C LEU A 4 -2.39 -6.86 -17.58
N LYS A 5 -3.69 -6.84 -17.31
CA LYS A 5 -4.46 -5.62 -17.07
C LYS A 5 -4.62 -5.42 -15.58
N MET A 6 -4.02 -4.36 -15.04
CA MET A 6 -4.09 -4.01 -13.63
C MET A 6 -4.35 -2.52 -13.48
N ASP A 7 -5.31 -2.18 -12.62
CA ASP A 7 -5.55 -0.80 -12.19
C ASP A 7 -4.61 -0.50 -11.02
N LEU A 8 -3.54 0.27 -11.28
CA LEU A 8 -2.53 0.58 -10.27
C LEU A 8 -3.06 1.44 -9.13
N ASP A 9 -4.03 2.32 -9.40
CA ASP A 9 -4.67 3.13 -8.37
C ASP A 9 -5.52 2.24 -7.46
N ALA A 10 -6.28 1.30 -8.03
CA ALA A 10 -7.06 0.34 -7.24
C ALA A 10 -6.16 -0.55 -6.36
N VAL A 11 -5.00 -0.99 -6.87
CA VAL A 11 -4.03 -1.79 -6.10
C VAL A 11 -3.39 -0.98 -4.98
N ARG A 12 -3.02 0.28 -5.23
CA ARG A 12 -2.53 1.19 -4.18
C ARG A 12 -3.58 1.41 -3.10
N THR A 13 -4.83 1.72 -3.49
CA THR A 13 -5.94 1.90 -2.56
C THR A 13 -6.25 0.64 -1.77
N LEU A 14 -6.11 -0.55 -2.36
CA LEU A 14 -6.22 -1.81 -1.63
C LEU A 14 -5.15 -1.87 -0.51
N GLY A 15 -3.90 -1.54 -0.84
CA GLY A 15 -2.80 -1.50 0.14
C GLY A 15 -3.11 -0.58 1.32
N GLU A 16 -3.51 0.66 1.02
CA GLU A 16 -3.90 1.66 2.03
C GLU A 16 -5.05 1.17 2.93
N ARG A 17 -6.11 0.61 2.34
CA ARG A 17 -7.28 0.13 3.08
C ARG A 17 -6.94 -1.06 3.98
N LEU A 18 -6.11 -1.98 3.52
CA LEU A 18 -5.65 -3.09 4.32
C LEU A 18 -4.81 -2.62 5.52
N GLY A 19 -4.00 -1.58 5.33
CA GLY A 19 -3.29 -0.91 6.41
C GLY A 19 -4.24 -0.36 7.48
N VAL A 20 -5.29 0.36 7.06
CA VAL A 20 -6.32 0.88 7.99
C VAL A 20 -7.01 -0.23 8.78
N VAL A 21 -7.33 -1.36 8.14
CA VAL A 21 -7.94 -2.50 8.84
C VAL A 21 -6.95 -3.13 9.82
N ALA A 22 -5.67 -3.26 9.44
CA ALA A 22 -4.63 -3.77 10.35
C ALA A 22 -4.50 -2.89 11.60
N ASP A 23 -4.53 -1.57 11.44
CA ASP A 23 -4.47 -0.60 12.54
C ASP A 23 -5.67 -0.72 13.48
N GLU A 24 -6.89 -0.90 12.95
CA GLU A 24 -8.07 -1.09 13.81
C GLU A 24 -7.97 -2.41 14.60
N PHE A 25 -7.45 -3.48 13.99
CA PHE A 25 -7.24 -4.74 14.69
C PHE A 25 -6.20 -4.62 15.80
N GLU A 26 -5.10 -3.91 15.58
CA GLU A 26 -4.07 -3.67 16.60
C GLU A 26 -4.63 -2.86 17.78
N ASN A 27 -5.45 -1.84 17.48
CA ASN A 27 -6.05 -0.99 18.52
C ASN A 27 -7.26 -1.61 19.24
N ALA A 28 -7.81 -2.71 18.74
CA ALA A 28 -8.96 -3.39 19.34
C ALA A 28 -8.67 -3.96 20.74
N GLY A 29 -7.41 -4.30 21.04
CA GLY A 29 -7.00 -4.75 22.38
C GLY A 29 -7.25 -3.69 23.45
N VAL A 30 -6.83 -2.44 23.20
CA VAL A 30 -6.98 -1.30 24.12
C VAL A 30 -8.45 -0.97 24.43
N ARG A 31 -9.36 -1.23 23.48
CA ARG A 31 -10.81 -1.03 23.69
C ARG A 31 -11.39 -2.08 24.64
N SER A 32 -10.82 -3.27 24.68
CA SER A 32 -11.37 -4.41 25.42
C SER A 32 -11.20 -4.27 26.93
N ASP A 33 -10.09 -3.70 27.40
CA ASP A 33 -9.88 -3.39 28.82
C ASP A 33 -10.89 -2.36 29.32
N ARG A 34 -11.14 -1.31 28.53
CA ARG A 34 -12.16 -0.30 28.85
C ARG A 34 -13.56 -0.89 28.90
N ILE A 35 -13.85 -1.88 28.05
CA ILE A 35 -15.13 -2.60 28.09
C ILE A 35 -15.22 -3.41 29.39
N ALA A 36 -14.17 -4.14 29.77
CA ALA A 36 -14.16 -4.90 31.02
C ALA A 36 -14.43 -4.01 32.25
N ASP A 37 -13.85 -2.80 32.28
CA ASP A 37 -14.06 -1.85 33.37
C ASP A 37 -15.47 -1.24 33.36
N ALA A 38 -16.09 -1.09 32.18
CA ALA A 38 -17.43 -0.51 32.03
C ALA A 38 -18.58 -1.48 32.40
N VAL A 39 -18.32 -2.78 32.48
CA VAL A 39 -19.35 -3.80 32.72
C VAL A 39 -19.89 -3.77 34.16
N GLY A 40 -19.15 -3.20 35.12
CA GLY A 40 -19.62 -2.96 36.48
C GLY A 40 -19.82 -4.22 37.35
N HIS A 41 -19.53 -5.42 36.82
CA HIS A 41 -19.60 -6.68 37.54
C HIS A 41 -18.30 -7.47 37.34
N GLU A 42 -17.61 -7.79 38.44
CA GLU A 42 -16.27 -8.39 38.44
C GLU A 42 -16.19 -9.70 37.63
N GLY A 43 -17.16 -10.60 37.82
CA GLY A 43 -17.18 -11.88 37.08
C GLY A 43 -17.37 -11.71 35.57
N LEU A 44 -18.11 -10.68 35.13
CA LEU A 44 -18.30 -10.43 33.70
C LEU A 44 -17.08 -9.70 33.11
N ALA A 45 -16.46 -8.80 33.89
CA ALA A 45 -15.19 -8.19 33.53
C ALA A 45 -14.08 -9.25 33.35
N GLY A 46 -14.03 -10.27 34.21
CA GLY A 46 -13.14 -11.42 34.08
C GLY A 46 -13.33 -12.15 32.75
N VAL A 47 -14.58 -12.50 32.40
CA VAL A 47 -14.90 -13.16 31.12
C VAL A 47 -14.48 -12.32 29.90
N VAL A 48 -14.66 -11.00 29.95
CA VAL A 48 -14.23 -10.11 28.86
C VAL A 48 -12.70 -10.08 28.72
N ARG A 49 -11.97 -10.04 29.84
CA ARG A 49 -10.49 -10.05 29.84
C ARG A 49 -9.96 -11.40 29.35
N ASP A 50 -10.54 -12.51 29.80
CA ASP A 50 -10.17 -13.86 29.38
C ASP A 50 -10.40 -14.05 27.87
N PHE A 51 -11.55 -13.60 27.36
CA PHE A 51 -11.81 -13.61 25.91
C PHE A 51 -10.78 -12.78 25.15
N THR A 52 -10.48 -11.58 25.63
CA THR A 52 -9.52 -10.66 24.99
C THR A 52 -8.12 -11.25 24.92
N SER A 53 -7.67 -11.86 26.03
CA SER A 53 -6.39 -12.54 26.13
C SER A 53 -6.34 -13.79 25.24
N SER A 54 -7.37 -14.63 25.29
CA SER A 54 -7.48 -15.82 24.43
C SER A 54 -7.50 -15.48 22.94
N TRP A 55 -7.97 -14.29 22.57
CA TRP A 55 -8.07 -13.88 21.18
C TRP A 55 -6.82 -13.17 20.64
N ASP A 56 -5.86 -12.86 21.51
CA ASP A 56 -4.72 -12.02 21.16
C ASP A 56 -3.82 -12.63 20.07
N ASP A 57 -3.56 -13.93 20.14
CA ASP A 57 -2.78 -14.65 19.13
C ASP A 57 -3.42 -14.57 17.74
N THR A 58 -4.75 -14.66 17.67
CA THR A 58 -5.43 -14.64 16.37
C THR A 58 -5.52 -13.22 15.82
N ARG A 59 -5.77 -12.23 16.67
CA ARG A 59 -5.65 -10.81 16.31
C ARG A 59 -4.26 -10.53 15.75
N THR A 60 -3.21 -10.95 16.44
CA THR A 60 -1.81 -10.78 16.00
C THR A 60 -1.58 -11.37 14.61
N LYS A 61 -2.00 -12.62 14.38
CA LYS A 61 -1.87 -13.28 13.06
C LYS A 61 -2.65 -12.56 11.96
N MET A 62 -3.88 -12.12 12.26
CA MET A 62 -4.69 -11.36 11.29
C MET A 62 -4.04 -10.02 10.96
N THR A 63 -3.59 -9.26 11.96
CA THR A 63 -2.88 -7.98 11.76
C THR A 63 -1.63 -8.18 10.91
N GLN A 64 -0.81 -9.21 11.19
CA GLN A 64 0.38 -9.51 10.39
C GLN A 64 0.06 -9.81 8.93
N ASN A 65 -0.97 -10.64 8.67
CA ASN A 65 -1.37 -10.98 7.31
C ASN A 65 -1.92 -9.76 6.55
N LEU A 66 -2.69 -8.90 7.22
CA LEU A 66 -3.20 -7.66 6.63
C LEU A 66 -2.06 -6.70 6.28
N ARG A 67 -1.07 -6.53 7.16
CA ARG A 67 0.13 -5.73 6.89
C ARG A 67 0.93 -6.29 5.72
N LEU A 68 1.15 -7.61 5.68
CA LEU A 68 1.85 -8.25 4.57
C LEU A 68 1.16 -7.97 3.22
N LEU A 69 -0.17 -8.10 3.18
CA LEU A 69 -0.94 -7.85 1.96
C LEU A 69 -0.96 -6.35 1.60
N ALA A 70 -1.01 -5.46 2.60
CA ALA A 70 -0.92 -4.01 2.41
C ALA A 70 0.41 -3.62 1.77
N ASP A 71 1.52 -4.12 2.33
CA ASP A 71 2.88 -3.87 1.85
C ASP A 71 3.08 -4.44 0.45
N SER A 72 2.59 -5.66 0.21
CA SER A 72 2.69 -6.31 -1.10
C SER A 72 1.94 -5.53 -2.17
N SER A 73 0.71 -5.07 -1.86
CA SER A 73 -0.09 -4.28 -2.80
C SER A 73 0.59 -2.95 -3.13
N THR A 74 1.11 -2.27 -2.12
CA THR A 74 1.84 -1.00 -2.29
C THR A 74 3.11 -1.18 -3.12
N GLN A 75 3.90 -2.22 -2.83
CA GLN A 75 5.13 -2.53 -3.58
C GLN A 75 4.85 -2.88 -5.04
N VAL A 76 3.78 -3.64 -5.31
CA VAL A 76 3.37 -3.94 -6.69
C VAL A 76 3.02 -2.65 -7.43
N ALA A 77 2.17 -1.79 -6.86
CA ALA A 77 1.79 -0.53 -7.51
C ALA A 77 3.01 0.37 -7.77
N GLN A 78 3.94 0.44 -6.81
CA GLN A 78 5.17 1.21 -6.93
C GLN A 78 6.08 0.66 -8.05
N ALA A 79 6.32 -0.66 -8.08
CA ALA A 79 7.20 -1.28 -9.06
C ALA A 79 6.71 -1.05 -10.51
N PHE A 80 5.40 -1.14 -10.75
CA PHE A 80 4.85 -0.84 -12.07
C PHE A 80 4.97 0.65 -12.42
N THR A 81 4.73 1.55 -11.46
CA THR A 81 4.89 3.00 -11.67
C THR A 81 6.33 3.36 -12.02
N ASP A 82 7.30 2.74 -11.34
CA ASP A 82 8.73 2.99 -11.59
C ASP A 82 9.15 2.49 -12.97
N VAL A 83 8.72 1.29 -13.37
CA VAL A 83 8.97 0.75 -14.71
C VAL A 83 8.37 1.65 -15.79
N ASP A 84 7.14 2.14 -15.60
CA ASP A 84 6.49 3.05 -16.54
C ASP A 84 7.24 4.39 -16.65
N ALA A 85 7.72 4.94 -15.52
CA ALA A 85 8.51 6.16 -15.49
C ALA A 85 9.87 5.99 -16.20
N ASP A 86 10.54 4.86 -16.00
CA ASP A 86 11.79 4.53 -16.67
C ASP A 86 11.62 4.43 -18.18
N LEU A 87 10.55 3.75 -18.63
CA LEU A 87 10.24 3.63 -20.04
C LEU A 87 9.90 4.98 -20.68
N ALA A 88 9.10 5.80 -20.01
CA ALA A 88 8.76 7.15 -20.48
C ALA A 88 10.01 8.03 -20.64
N ARG A 89 10.97 7.95 -19.70
CA ARG A 89 12.25 8.66 -19.78
C ARG A 89 13.10 8.17 -20.94
N GLY A 90 13.16 6.86 -21.18
CA GLY A 90 13.89 6.29 -22.32
C GLY A 90 13.36 6.83 -23.66
N ILE A 91 12.04 6.87 -23.84
CA ILE A 91 11.40 7.40 -25.05
C ILE A 91 11.69 8.91 -25.24
N GLN A 92 11.63 9.70 -24.18
CA GLN A 92 11.91 11.15 -24.25
C GLN A 92 13.40 11.44 -24.51
N GLY A 93 14.30 10.61 -23.98
CA GLY A 93 15.74 10.70 -24.22
C GLY A 93 16.12 10.46 -25.69
N ASP A 94 15.47 9.49 -26.33
CA ASP A 94 15.71 9.17 -27.75
C ASP A 94 15.03 10.17 -28.71
N GLY A 95 13.92 10.80 -28.31
CA GLY A 95 13.17 11.76 -29.12
C GLY A 95 13.73 13.19 -29.19
N SER A 96 14.74 13.53 -28.38
CA SER A 96 15.26 14.91 -28.25
C SER A 96 16.43 15.26 -29.19
N THR A 97 16.70 14.45 -30.21
CA THR A 97 17.71 14.74 -31.25
C THR A 97 17.06 15.05 -32.60
N ALA A 98 16.25 16.11 -32.66
CA ALA A 98 15.97 16.76 -33.95
C ALA A 98 17.17 17.67 -34.29
N PRO A 99 17.89 17.44 -35.40
CA PRO A 99 19.03 18.28 -35.77
C PRO A 99 18.50 19.66 -36.17
N ALA A 100 18.91 20.70 -35.43
CA ALA A 100 18.86 22.06 -35.93
C ALA A 100 19.67 22.09 -37.23
N ALA A 101 18.96 22.17 -38.35
CA ALA A 101 19.51 22.20 -39.69
C ALA A 101 20.62 23.25 -39.76
N ALA A 102 21.85 22.78 -39.99
CA ALA A 102 22.96 23.61 -40.42
C ALA A 102 22.61 24.18 -41.79
N ALA A 103 22.06 25.40 -41.82
CA ALA A 103 21.98 26.21 -43.02
C ALA A 103 23.36 26.81 -43.32
N GLY A 104 24.10 26.16 -44.20
CA GLY A 104 25.18 26.73 -44.99
C GLY A 104 25.41 25.84 -46.22
N PRO A 105 26.07 26.30 -47.31
CA PRO A 105 26.77 27.57 -47.50
C PRO A 105 26.55 28.25 -48.90
N GLY A 106 27.06 29.49 -49.09
CA GLY A 106 27.35 30.12 -50.39
C GLY A 106 26.28 31.11 -50.91
N GLY A 107 26.59 32.25 -51.53
CA GLY A 107 27.85 32.87 -51.94
C GLY A 107 27.58 34.25 -52.57
N ALA A 108 28.66 35.03 -52.72
CA ALA A 108 28.88 36.22 -53.56
C ALA A 108 27.67 36.96 -54.17
N VAL A 109 27.47 38.24 -53.82
CA VAL A 109 28.00 39.46 -54.48
C VAL A 109 27.69 40.70 -53.62
#